data_AF-Q3M5X8-F1
#
_entry.id   AF-Q3M5X8-F1
#
_cell.length_a   1.000
_cell.length_b   1.000
_cell.length_c   1.000
_cell.angle_alpha   90.00
_cell.angle_beta   90.00
_cell.angle_gamma   90.00
#
_symmetry.space_group_name_H-M   'P 1'
#
loop_
_entity.id
_entity.type
_entity.pdbx_description
1 polymer ?
#
loop_
_entity_poly.entity_id
_entity_poly.type
_entity_poly.pdbx_seq_one_letter_code
_entity_poly.pdbx_strand_id
1 'polypeptide(L)'
;MTQLLALLISWGIEIPVVLITLANTQQFFSRGDIYNTSIIAFAATLFTHPLAWESNQILIPYMDFPLRIALIESCAAIAEGILYAIILKLGWQNGLFLSIIANGASFLGGLLIDESLRS
;
A
#
# COMPACT_ATOMS: atom_id res chain seq x y z
N MET A 1 -3.21 4.20 -17.33
CA MET A 1 -3.04 5.15 -16.22
C MET A 1 -1.60 5.67 -16.16
N THR A 2 -1.36 6.92 -15.74
CA THR A 2 0.01 7.44 -15.50
C THR A 2 0.50 7.08 -14.09
N GLN A 3 1.83 7.02 -13.88
CA GLN A 3 2.41 6.68 -12.57
C GLN A 3 1.96 7.62 -11.44
N LEU A 4 1.86 8.93 -11.72
CA LEU A 4 1.40 9.91 -10.74
C LEU A 4 -0.07 9.69 -10.35
N LEU A 5 -0.92 9.38 -11.33
CA LEU A 5 -2.34 9.12 -11.06
C LEU A 5 -2.52 7.84 -10.23
N ALA A 6 -1.74 6.79 -10.55
CA ALA A 6 -1.71 5.56 -9.76
C ALA A 6 -1.33 5.84 -8.29
N LEU A 7 -0.26 6.62 -8.07
CA LEU A 7 0.19 7.00 -6.73
C LEU A 7 -0.88 7.76 -5.95
N LEU A 8 -1.57 8.72 -6.59
CA LEU A 8 -2.64 9.48 -5.94
C LEU A 8 -3.82 8.59 -5.53
N ILE A 9 -4.18 7.62 -6.39
CA ILE A 9 -5.21 6.62 -6.08
C ILE A 9 -4.77 5.76 -4.90
N SER A 10 -3.52 5.26 -4.92
CA SER A 10 -2.96 4.47 -3.83
C SER A 10 -3.02 5.22 -2.51
N TRP A 11 -2.58 6.48 -2.44
CA TRP A 11 -2.74 7.29 -1.22
C TRP A 11 -4.21 7.48 -0.82
N GLY A 12 -5.08 7.72 -1.80
CA GLY A 12 -6.52 7.88 -1.57
C GLY A 12 -7.18 6.66 -0.95
N ILE A 13 -6.62 5.46 -1.15
CA ILE A 13 -7.15 4.20 -0.63
C ILE A 13 -6.40 3.77 0.64
N GLU A 14 -5.07 3.71 0.57
CA GLU A 14 -4.23 3.13 1.62
C GLU A 14 -4.30 3.93 2.92
N ILE A 15 -4.27 5.26 2.86
CA ILE A 15 -4.30 6.09 4.07
C ILE A 15 -5.60 5.85 4.86
N PRO A 16 -6.81 5.94 4.26
CA PRO A 16 -8.04 5.56 4.95
C PRO A 16 -8.04 4.12 5.45
N VAL A 17 -7.57 3.17 4.66
CA VAL A 17 -7.57 1.74 5.04
C VAL A 17 -6.68 1.50 6.25
N VAL A 18 -5.48 2.08 6.28
CA VAL A 18 -4.55 1.99 7.41
C VAL A 18 -5.18 2.60 8.66
N LEU A 19 -5.77 3.80 8.55
CA LEU A 19 -6.44 4.45 9.66
C LEU A 19 -7.63 3.64 10.19
N ILE A 20 -8.52 3.18 9.32
CA ILE A 20 -9.68 2.39 9.73
C ILE A 20 -9.25 1.08 10.41
N THR A 21 -8.23 0.41 9.87
CA THR A 21 -7.72 -0.85 10.43
C THR A 21 -7.16 -0.63 11.84
N LEU A 22 -6.34 0.41 12.03
CA LEU A 22 -5.76 0.74 13.35
C LEU A 22 -6.79 1.25 14.37
N ALA A 23 -7.83 1.96 13.90
CA ALA A 23 -8.94 2.36 14.74
C ALA A 23 -9.71 1.14 15.27
N ASN A 24 -9.95 0.15 14.41
CA ASN A 24 -10.66 -1.08 14.76
C ASN A 24 -9.85 -1.99 15.69
N THR A 25 -8.52 -1.93 15.65
CA THR A 25 -7.65 -2.68 16.58
C THR A 25 -7.40 -1.94 17.90
N GLN A 26 -8.08 -0.80 18.14
CA GLN A 26 -7.91 0.05 19.33
C GLN A 26 -6.47 0.53 19.56
N GLN A 27 -5.70 0.71 18.48
CA GLN A 27 -4.29 1.12 18.57
C GLN A 27 -4.09 2.64 18.53
N PHE A 28 -5.16 3.42 18.44
CA PHE A 28 -5.10 4.88 18.59
C PHE A 28 -5.39 5.32 20.02
N PHE A 29 -4.48 6.12 20.58
CA PHE A 29 -4.61 6.69 21.93
C PHE A 29 -4.80 8.20 21.89
N SER A 30 -4.50 8.86 20.76
CA SER A 30 -4.61 10.32 20.61
C SER A 30 -4.85 10.79 19.16
N ARG A 31 -5.25 12.06 19.00
CA ARG A 31 -5.32 12.71 17.66
C ARG A 31 -3.93 12.81 16.99
N GLY A 32 -2.85 12.86 17.77
CA GLY A 32 -1.49 12.90 17.22
C GLY A 32 -1.13 11.61 16.48
N ASP A 33 -1.66 10.48 16.95
CA ASP A 33 -1.43 9.17 16.32
C ASP A 33 -2.07 9.09 14.93
N ILE A 34 -3.21 9.74 14.73
CA ILE A 34 -3.89 9.82 13.43
C ILE A 34 -2.98 10.54 12.41
N TYR A 35 -2.48 11.73 12.75
CA TYR A 35 -1.60 12.49 11.84
C TYR A 35 -0.30 11.75 11.56
N ASN A 36 0.35 11.21 12.59
CA ASN A 36 1.58 10.44 12.43
C ASN A 36 1.35 9.23 11.52
N THR A 37 0.25 8.50 11.74
CA THR A 37 -0.10 7.34 10.93
C THR A 37 -0.36 7.71 9.48
N SER A 38 -1.10 8.79 9.22
CA SER A 38 -1.32 9.28 7.85
C SER A 38 -0.01 9.65 7.15
N ILE A 39 0.90 10.33 7.85
CA ILE A 39 2.21 10.70 7.30
C ILE A 39 3.04 9.45 6.99
N ILE A 40 3.00 8.45 7.88
CA ILE A 40 3.77 7.22 7.71
C ILE A 40 3.20 6.38 6.56
N ALA A 41 1.88 6.23 6.47
CA ALA A 41 1.22 5.58 5.34
C ALA A 41 1.59 6.28 4.03
N PHE A 42 1.45 7.61 3.99
CA PHE A 42 1.86 8.41 2.83
C PHE A 42 3.32 8.17 2.43
N ALA A 43 4.25 8.22 3.40
CA ALA A 43 5.67 8.05 3.15
C ALA A 43 6.03 6.62 2.73
N ALA A 44 5.36 5.62 3.30
CA ALA A 44 5.53 4.22 2.93
C ALA A 44 5.14 4.01 1.45
N THR A 45 3.93 4.40 1.06
CA THR A 45 3.46 4.32 -0.34
C THR A 45 4.35 5.14 -1.28
N LEU A 46 4.77 6.35 -0.87
CA LEU A 46 5.65 7.20 -1.70
C LEU A 46 6.99 6.52 -1.98
N PHE A 47 7.49 5.73 -1.03
CA PHE A 47 8.74 5.00 -1.17
C PHE A 47 8.58 3.72 -2.01
N THR A 48 7.53 2.94 -1.75
CA THR A 48 7.31 1.63 -2.39
C THR A 48 6.71 1.74 -3.79
N HIS A 49 5.81 2.69 -4.04
CA HIS A 49 5.09 2.77 -5.30
C HIS A 49 5.99 3.02 -6.52
N PRO A 50 6.98 3.95 -6.51
CA PRO A 50 7.90 4.09 -7.63
C PRO A 50 8.68 2.81 -7.91
N LEU A 51 9.11 2.10 -6.87
CA LEU A 51 9.84 0.83 -7.00
C LEU A 51 8.96 -0.27 -7.59
N ALA A 52 7.70 -0.36 -7.14
CA ALA A 52 6.73 -1.31 -7.67
C ALA A 52 6.42 -1.03 -9.15
N TRP A 53 6.26 0.24 -9.52
CA TRP A 53 6.02 0.68 -10.89
C TRP A 53 7.17 0.29 -11.82
N GLU A 54 8.41 0.68 -11.48
CA GLU A 54 9.59 0.36 -12.28
C GLU A 54 9.82 -1.15 -12.37
N SER A 55 9.64 -1.87 -11.26
CA SER A 55 9.74 -3.34 -11.25
C SER A 55 8.72 -3.99 -12.18
N ASN A 56 7.49 -3.47 -12.23
CA ASN A 56 6.47 -3.97 -13.15
C ASN A 56 6.90 -3.76 -14.60
N GLN A 57 7.41 -2.58 -14.96
CA GLN A 57 7.87 -2.31 -16.34
C GLN A 57 9.03 -3.23 -16.74
N ILE A 58 9.99 -3.45 -15.85
CA ILE A 58 11.15 -4.31 -16.08
C ILE A 58 10.73 -5.78 -16.24
N LEU A 59 9.74 -6.24 -15.48
CA LEU A 59 9.32 -7.65 -15.45
C LEU A 59 8.29 -8.03 -16.52
N ILE A 60 7.68 -7.06 -17.24
CA ILE A 60 6.73 -7.32 -18.33
C ILE A 60 7.20 -8.40 -19.32
N PRO A 61 8.44 -8.37 -19.87
CA PRO A 61 8.87 -9.34 -20.87
C PRO A 61 9.24 -10.72 -20.29
N TYR A 62 9.35 -10.86 -18.96
CA TYR A 62 9.88 -12.07 -18.32
C TYR A 62 8.85 -12.89 -17.57
N MET A 63 7.72 -12.29 -17.17
CA MET A 63 6.72 -12.92 -16.32
C MET A 63 5.31 -12.59 -16.78
N ASP A 64 4.39 -13.54 -16.64
CA ASP A 64 2.97 -13.33 -16.84
C ASP A 64 2.38 -12.39 -15.78
N PHE A 65 1.26 -11.75 -16.12
CA PHE A 65 0.68 -10.70 -15.28
C PHE A 65 0.36 -11.16 -13.84
N PRO A 66 -0.32 -12.30 -13.59
CA PRO A 66 -0.68 -12.70 -12.23
C PRO A 66 0.55 -12.95 -11.35
N LEU A 67 1.55 -13.67 -11.86
CA LEU A 67 2.77 -13.96 -11.11
C LEU A 67 3.60 -12.71 -10.84
N ARG A 68 3.75 -11.84 -11.87
CA ARG A 68 4.51 -10.60 -11.77
C ARG A 68 3.95 -9.68 -10.70
N ILE A 69 2.63 -9.46 -10.72
CA ILE A 69 1.97 -8.61 -9.73
C ILE A 69 2.03 -9.23 -8.35
N ALA A 70 1.74 -10.53 -8.20
CA ALA A 70 1.82 -11.19 -6.90
C ALA A 70 3.20 -11.02 -6.25
N LEU A 71 4.29 -11.12 -7.03
CA LEU A 71 5.64 -10.90 -6.56
C LEU A 71 5.87 -9.43 -6.12
N ILE A 72 5.51 -8.47 -6.97
CA ILE A 72 5.75 -7.05 -6.72
C ILE A 72 4.95 -6.57 -5.49
N GLU A 73 3.66 -6.89 -5.44
CA GLU A 73 2.78 -6.53 -4.34
C GLU A 73 3.22 -7.20 -3.02
N SER A 74 3.71 -8.44 -3.07
CA SER A 74 4.27 -9.10 -1.88
C SER A 74 5.51 -8.37 -1.36
N CYS A 75 6.42 -7.97 -2.25
CA CYS A 75 7.61 -7.20 -1.88
C CYS A 75 7.24 -5.83 -1.30
N ALA A 76 6.29 -5.12 -1.93
CA ALA A 76 5.77 -3.85 -1.44
C ALA A 76 5.13 -4.01 -0.06
N ALA A 77 4.25 -4.99 0.12
CA ALA A 77 3.57 -5.26 1.39
C ALA A 77 4.56 -5.63 2.52
N ILE A 78 5.63 -6.37 2.21
CA ILE A 78 6.67 -6.66 3.20
C ILE A 78 7.42 -5.38 3.58
N ALA A 79 7.82 -4.56 2.59
CA ALA A 79 8.57 -3.33 2.83
C ALA A 79 7.75 -2.33 3.67
N GLU A 80 6.50 -2.08 3.29
CA GLU A 80 5.61 -1.21 4.06
C GLU A 80 5.26 -1.81 5.42
N GLY A 81 5.05 -3.13 5.50
CA GLY A 81 4.79 -3.80 6.77
C GLY A 81 5.94 -3.64 7.77
N ILE A 82 7.19 -3.67 7.29
CA ILE A 82 8.37 -3.37 8.10
C ILE A 82 8.38 -1.91 8.55
N LEU A 83 8.07 -0.96 7.63
CA LEU A 83 7.98 0.46 7.98
C LEU A 83 6.91 0.72 9.04
N TYR A 84 5.73 0.11 8.90
CA TYR A 84 4.66 0.20 9.90
C TYR A 84 5.07 -0.43 11.23
N ALA A 85 5.68 -1.62 11.21
CA ALA A 85 6.15 -2.28 12.43
C ALA A 85 7.14 -1.40 13.21
N ILE A 86 8.13 -0.83 12.52
CA ILE A 86 9.19 -0.04 13.17
C ILE A 86 8.66 1.32 13.61
N ILE A 87 8.00 2.07 12.73
CA ILE A 87 7.71 3.49 12.96
C ILE A 87 6.44 3.64 13.82
N LEU A 88 5.40 2.85 13.56
CA LEU A 88 4.18 2.84 14.38
C LEU A 88 4.33 1.98 15.64
N LYS A 89 5.50 1.38 15.85
CA LYS A 89 5.80 0.48 16.97
C LYS A 89 4.82 -0.69 17.05
N LEU A 90 4.36 -1.16 15.89
CA LEU A 90 3.53 -2.34 15.79
C LEU A 90 4.43 -3.58 15.87
N GLY A 91 3.97 -4.65 16.52
CA GLY A 91 4.62 -5.95 16.35
C GLY A 91 4.70 -6.31 14.87
N TRP A 92 5.75 -7.02 14.43
CA TRP A 92 5.98 -7.33 13.01
C TRP A 92 4.76 -7.96 12.32
N GLN A 93 4.01 -8.80 13.05
CA GLN A 93 2.78 -9.43 12.56
C GLN A 93 1.69 -8.39 12.25
N ASN A 94 1.51 -7.40 13.12
CA ASN A 94 0.50 -6.36 12.96
C ASN A 94 0.90 -5.37 11.85
N GLY A 95 2.18 -5.03 11.75
CA GLY A 95 2.69 -4.20 10.64
C GLY A 95 2.47 -4.87 9.28
N LEU A 96 2.82 -6.16 9.17
CA LEU A 96 2.62 -6.94 7.95
C LEU A 96 1.12 -7.10 7.61
N PHE A 97 0.29 -7.43 8.59
CA PHE A 97 -1.16 -7.56 8.40
C PHE A 97 -1.79 -6.26 7.89
N LEU A 98 -1.43 -5.14 8.52
CA LEU A 98 -1.89 -3.81 8.12
C LEU A 98 -1.50 -3.48 6.68
N SER A 99 -0.25 -3.77 6.31
CA SER A 99 0.23 -3.51 4.96
C SER A 99 -0.42 -4.41 3.90
N ILE A 100 -0.65 -5.69 4.20
CA ILE A 100 -1.37 -6.60 3.29
C ILE A 100 -2.78 -6.08 2.99
N ILE A 101 -3.51 -5.61 4.01
CA ILE A 101 -4.84 -5.04 3.82
C ILE A 101 -4.77 -3.77 2.96
N ALA A 102 -3.84 -2.87 3.27
CA ALA A 102 -3.68 -1.62 2.55
C ALA A 102 -3.33 -1.83 1.07
N ASN A 103 -2.28 -2.62 0.78
CA ASN A 103 -1.83 -2.92 -0.58
C ASN A 103 -2.91 -3.70 -1.34
N GLY A 104 -3.53 -4.69 -0.70
CA GLY A 104 -4.61 -5.46 -1.32
C GLY A 104 -5.80 -4.57 -1.72
N ALA A 105 -6.21 -3.64 -0.85
CA ALA A 105 -7.28 -2.69 -1.17
C ALA A 105 -6.89 -1.71 -2.28
N SER A 106 -5.66 -1.19 -2.23
CA SER A 106 -5.08 -0.28 -3.23
C SER A 106 -5.03 -0.92 -4.62
N PHE A 107 -4.53 -2.15 -4.69
CA PHE A 107 -4.44 -2.94 -5.90
C PHE A 107 -5.81 -3.22 -6.51
N LEU A 108 -6.75 -3.75 -5.72
CA LEU A 108 -8.11 -4.04 -6.19
C LEU A 108 -8.84 -2.77 -6.62
N GLY A 109 -8.71 -1.67 -5.85
CA GLY A 109 -9.28 -0.39 -6.21
C GLY A 109 -8.71 0.17 -7.51
N GLY A 110 -7.38 0.07 -7.68
CA GLY A 110 -6.68 0.45 -8.91
C GLY A 110 -7.15 -0.35 -10.13
N LEU A 111 -7.33 -1.67 -9.98
CA LEU A 111 -7.86 -2.53 -11.04
C LEU A 111 -9.29 -2.13 -11.45
N LEU A 112 -10.18 -1.92 -10.48
CA LEU A 112 -11.58 -1.55 -10.75
C LEU A 112 -11.68 -0.20 -11.46
N ILE A 113 -10.83 0.77 -11.07
CA ILE A 113 -10.79 2.09 -11.70
C ILE A 113 -10.25 1.97 -13.13
N ASP A 114 -9.17 1.22 -13.35
CA ASP A 114 -8.61 1.04 -14.70
C ASP A 114 -9.58 0.31 -15.64
N GLU A 115 -10.32 -0.68 -15.14
CA GLU A 115 -11.38 -1.36 -15.90
C GLU A 115 -12.52 -0.40 -16.25
N SER A 116 -12.99 0.41 -15.28
CA SER A 116 -14.07 1.40 -15.49
C SER A 116 -13.68 2.51 -16.48
N LEU A 117 -12.39 2.82 -16.62
CA LEU A 117 -11.89 3.81 -17.58
C LEU A 117 -11.72 3.24 -19.00
N ARG A 118 -11.73 1.91 -19.15
CA ARG A 118 -11.61 1.22 -20.44
C ARG A 118 -12.97 0.87 -21.07
N SER A 119 -14.05 0.84 -20.28
CA SER A 119 -15.44 0.65 -20.73
C SER A 119 -16.05 1.92 -21.28
#